data_AF-A0A853BVY4-F1
#
_entry.id   AF-A0A853BVY4-F1
#
_cell.length_a   1.000
_cell.length_b   1.000
_cell.length_c   1.000
_cell.angle_alpha   90.00
_cell.angle_beta   90.00
_cell.angle_gamma   90.00
#
_symmetry.space_group_name_H-M   'P 1'
#
loop_
_entity.id
_entity.type
_entity.pdbx_description
1 polymer ?
#
loop_
_entity_poly.entity_id
_entity_poly.type
_entity_poly.pdbx_seq_one_letter_code
_entity_poly.pdbx_strand_id
1 'polypeptide(L)'
;MAPLTLHPTKTSVRRRCQRLLRFTMLALLGGATLTAVATTSPASGETPTNVRIVIERVEERGCTDTLDGSDFYSRITINGVDHDFGEIEDEDEISPNWVAEEVVDADVTTSVPIRVKIHDSDGFLNFGDDACDLTAPGGDDLELTVGIDPVAGCSVSGHVSGACDSTFTTTGGGGESVFVRFRVEVDQDAPPQTADDALVRCLHSPLWPKPGDDVTITVEALDPALNVGDTVTDDSNNPNPPPALVNRAVTADRLEIWVNDKDAPDKVATTTTSTTYTINDINAGDLVYSCKVATGDEESFTGWRRTRVGAPAQGEAIPVVLTGGRANRVDVVLVPDGDNFTGAGDAAFQTAMESLIKGSYYGEGFFLARQQGFNFWLANTTGDAERVPDPTPADPANTRCVLTAPANWGDSYTWADTGALMHTDVFRDCASNGLFSAEPASLGTTLHETGHAPFGLPDEYCGPCDGGYWENTPNATMWDTLAECQADAPSLGRVASDCRQITDVDPPNRMFWTSEPDITDLMNSDRHPPQAGDIRRIDWYFTECLDGSC
;
A
#
# COMPACT_ATOMS: atom_id res chain seq x y z
N MET A 1 -22.97 -3.88 -74.83
CA MET A 1 -22.08 -4.95 -75.29
C MET A 1 -21.50 -5.62 -74.06
N ALA A 2 -22.02 -6.81 -73.73
CA ALA A 2 -21.41 -7.80 -72.83
C ALA A 2 -20.37 -8.63 -73.65
N PRO A 3 -19.54 -9.55 -73.08
CA PRO A 3 -19.85 -10.56 -72.05
C PRO A 3 -18.81 -10.59 -70.87
N LEU A 4 -19.02 -11.12 -69.65
CA LEU A 4 -19.67 -12.33 -69.11
C LEU A 4 -18.93 -13.64 -69.42
N THR A 5 -18.10 -14.14 -68.48
CA THR A 5 -17.72 -15.56 -68.41
C THR A 5 -17.58 -16.06 -66.98
N LEU A 6 -18.04 -17.30 -66.80
CA LEU A 6 -18.40 -18.01 -65.57
C LEU A 6 -17.24 -18.75 -64.88
N HIS A 7 -17.50 -19.14 -63.62
CA HIS A 7 -16.81 -20.11 -62.77
C HIS A 7 -16.52 -21.49 -63.40
N PRO A 8 -15.73 -22.35 -62.71
CA PRO A 8 -16.39 -23.38 -61.92
C PRO A 8 -15.80 -23.65 -60.52
N THR A 9 -16.71 -24.08 -59.66
CA THR A 9 -16.54 -24.74 -58.36
C THR A 9 -15.81 -26.08 -58.46
N LYS A 10 -15.06 -26.45 -57.41
CA LYS A 10 -14.83 -27.86 -57.05
C LYS A 10 -14.83 -28.07 -55.54
N THR A 11 -15.89 -28.70 -55.10
CA THR A 11 -16.03 -29.50 -53.88
C THR A 11 -15.04 -30.66 -53.87
N SER A 12 -14.43 -30.94 -52.71
CA SER A 12 -13.99 -32.31 -52.41
C SER A 12 -14.24 -32.67 -50.95
N VAL A 13 -15.33 -33.41 -50.77
CA VAL A 13 -15.57 -34.34 -49.67
C VAL A 13 -14.51 -35.45 -49.73
N ARG A 14 -13.83 -35.76 -48.62
CA ARG A 14 -13.31 -37.12 -48.40
C ARG A 14 -13.57 -37.60 -46.98
N ARG A 15 -14.36 -38.67 -46.93
CA ARG A 15 -14.69 -39.52 -45.79
C ARG A 15 -13.48 -40.32 -45.33
N ARG A 16 -13.46 -40.56 -44.01
CA ARG A 16 -13.00 -41.73 -43.25
C ARG A 16 -12.21 -42.80 -44.01
N CYS A 17 -11.03 -43.12 -43.47
CA CYS A 17 -10.54 -44.49 -43.46
C CYS A 17 -10.03 -44.83 -42.06
N GLN A 18 -10.87 -45.53 -41.30
CA GLN A 18 -10.45 -46.29 -40.12
C GLN A 18 -9.44 -47.35 -40.58
N ARG A 19 -8.29 -47.44 -39.93
CA ARG A 19 -7.46 -48.64 -39.95
C ARG A 19 -7.26 -49.11 -38.52
N LEU A 20 -7.88 -50.25 -38.25
CA LEU A 20 -7.48 -51.15 -37.18
C LEU A 20 -5.98 -51.44 -37.31
N LEU A 21 -5.20 -51.15 -36.27
CA LEU A 21 -4.04 -51.97 -35.95
C LEU A 21 -4.32 -52.71 -34.65
N ARG A 22 -4.46 -54.03 -34.80
CA ARG A 22 -4.32 -55.00 -33.72
C ARG A 22 -2.84 -55.01 -33.34
N PHE A 23 -2.51 -54.58 -32.13
CA PHE A 23 -1.25 -54.93 -31.49
C PHE A 23 -1.50 -55.94 -30.38
N THR A 24 -0.81 -57.06 -30.57
CA THR A 24 -0.72 -58.24 -29.73
C THR A 24 -0.23 -57.86 -28.33
N MET A 25 -0.98 -58.26 -27.30
CA MET A 25 -0.51 -58.25 -25.91
C MET A 25 0.70 -59.18 -25.79
N LEU A 26 1.85 -58.61 -25.43
CA LEU A 26 2.95 -59.34 -24.80
C LEU A 26 3.01 -58.86 -23.35
N ALA A 27 2.61 -59.73 -22.43
CA ALA A 27 2.74 -59.49 -21.00
C ALA A 27 4.22 -59.59 -20.60
N LEU A 28 4.85 -58.44 -20.37
CA LEU A 28 6.13 -58.34 -19.67
C LEU A 28 5.83 -57.70 -18.31
N LEU A 29 5.89 -58.52 -17.26
CA LEU A 29 5.97 -58.05 -15.87
C LEU A 29 7.30 -57.32 -15.69
N GLY A 30 7.29 -56.01 -15.95
CA GLY A 30 8.30 -55.08 -15.46
C GLY A 30 7.70 -54.33 -14.27
N GLY A 31 8.29 -54.50 -13.08
CA GLY A 31 7.91 -53.75 -11.89
C GLY A 31 8.16 -52.26 -12.13
N ALA A 32 7.11 -51.51 -12.43
CA ALA A 32 7.10 -50.07 -12.37
C ALA A 32 6.90 -49.68 -10.91
N THR A 33 7.98 -49.28 -10.25
CA THR A 33 7.92 -48.42 -9.07
C THR A 33 7.19 -47.15 -9.49
N LEU A 34 5.91 -47.01 -9.08
CA LEU A 34 5.23 -45.73 -9.04
C LEU A 34 5.99 -44.86 -8.05
N THR A 35 6.87 -44.00 -8.56
CA THR A 35 7.36 -42.87 -7.79
C THR A 35 6.16 -41.93 -7.66
N ALA A 36 5.54 -41.90 -6.48
CA ALA A 36 4.57 -40.88 -6.15
C ALA A 36 5.31 -39.53 -6.27
N VAL A 37 5.04 -38.79 -7.35
CA VAL A 37 5.36 -37.38 -7.40
C VAL A 37 4.50 -36.77 -6.32
N ALA A 38 5.12 -36.41 -5.20
CA ALA A 38 4.47 -35.58 -4.20
C ALA A 38 4.11 -34.29 -4.92
N THR A 39 2.83 -34.12 -5.25
CA THR A 39 2.27 -32.80 -5.49
C THR A 39 2.47 -32.05 -4.19
N THR A 40 3.42 -31.12 -4.17
CA THR A 40 3.47 -30.11 -3.13
C THR A 40 2.09 -29.47 -3.13
N SER A 41 1.33 -29.70 -2.05
CA SER A 41 0.18 -28.84 -1.79
C SER A 41 0.68 -27.39 -1.89
N PRO A 42 -0.09 -26.46 -2.48
CA PRO A 42 0.24 -25.05 -2.31
C PRO A 42 0.47 -24.85 -0.81
N ALA A 43 1.60 -24.21 -0.47
CA ALA A 43 1.84 -23.81 0.90
C ALA A 43 0.56 -23.08 1.35
N SER A 44 -0.02 -23.54 2.46
CA SER A 44 -1.06 -22.75 3.13
C SER A 44 -0.42 -21.38 3.33
N GLY A 45 -0.88 -20.37 2.59
CA GLY A 45 -0.42 -19.01 2.81
C GLY A 45 -0.76 -18.69 4.25
N GLU A 46 0.18 -18.14 5.00
CA GLU A 46 -0.13 -17.47 6.26
C GLU A 46 -0.91 -16.21 5.88
N THR A 47 -1.95 -15.87 6.64
CA THR A 47 -2.69 -14.62 6.47
C THR A 47 -2.24 -13.66 7.57
N PRO A 48 -1.13 -12.91 7.37
CA PRO A 48 -0.64 -11.98 8.36
C PRO A 48 -1.73 -10.96 8.68
N THR A 49 -1.99 -10.82 9.97
CA THR A 49 -3.07 -10.00 10.50
C THR A 49 -2.53 -9.22 11.66
N ASN A 50 -2.58 -7.92 11.52
CA ASN A 50 -2.05 -6.97 12.46
C ASN A 50 -3.10 -6.68 13.53
N VAL A 51 -2.79 -6.94 14.79
CA VAL A 51 -3.63 -6.61 15.95
C VAL A 51 -3.01 -5.44 16.68
N ARG A 52 -3.73 -4.32 16.70
CA ARG A 52 -3.29 -3.08 17.35
C ARG A 52 -4.24 -2.69 18.47
N ILE A 53 -3.68 -2.12 19.54
CA ILE A 53 -4.43 -1.37 20.55
C ILE A 53 -3.82 0.04 20.70
N VAL A 54 -4.71 1.03 20.76
CA VAL A 54 -4.35 2.45 20.89
C VAL A 54 -4.97 3.00 22.17
N ILE A 55 -4.14 3.44 23.11
CA ILE A 55 -4.59 4.14 24.33
C ILE A 55 -4.67 5.63 24.01
N GLU A 56 -5.89 6.11 23.77
CA GLU A 56 -6.15 7.46 23.29
C GLU A 56 -6.15 8.53 24.40
N ARG A 57 -6.59 8.15 25.61
CA ARG A 57 -6.75 9.06 26.75
C ARG A 57 -6.64 8.31 28.06
N VAL A 58 -5.94 8.90 29.01
CA VAL A 58 -5.86 8.46 30.41
C VAL A 58 -6.20 9.69 31.27
N GLU A 59 -7.12 9.53 32.21
CA GLU A 59 -7.56 10.61 33.12
C GLU A 59 -7.60 10.07 34.54
N GLU A 60 -6.91 10.76 35.44
CA GLU A 60 -6.80 10.47 36.85
C GLU A 60 -8.17 10.52 37.54
N ARG A 61 -8.44 9.52 38.39
CA ARG A 61 -9.65 9.40 39.20
C ARG A 61 -9.35 8.97 40.64
N GLY A 62 -8.08 9.04 41.04
CA GLY A 62 -7.60 8.58 42.35
C GLY A 62 -6.27 7.82 42.29
N CYS A 63 -5.78 7.44 41.11
CA CYS A 63 -4.40 7.01 40.91
C CYS A 63 -3.51 8.27 40.82
N THR A 64 -3.14 8.84 41.97
CA THR A 64 -2.34 10.08 42.06
C THR A 64 -1.22 9.94 43.06
N ASP A 65 -0.19 10.73 42.76
CA ASP A 65 0.72 11.27 43.74
C ASP A 65 0.13 12.47 44.54
N THR A 66 0.43 12.57 45.84
CA THR A 66 -0.33 13.46 46.74
C THR A 66 -0.01 14.96 46.65
N LEU A 67 0.96 15.37 45.82
CA LEU A 67 1.54 16.72 45.83
C LEU A 67 1.73 17.39 44.44
N ASP A 68 1.70 16.61 43.37
CA ASP A 68 1.92 16.93 41.96
C ASP A 68 0.89 16.19 41.08
N GLY A 69 0.95 16.40 39.76
CA GLY A 69 0.11 15.63 38.84
C GLY A 69 0.66 14.21 38.62
N SER A 70 -0.12 13.32 38.02
CA SER A 70 0.33 11.94 37.77
C SER A 70 1.39 11.83 36.68
N ASP A 71 2.29 10.87 36.86
CA ASP A 71 3.39 10.48 35.98
C ASP A 71 3.03 9.19 35.23
N PHE A 72 2.04 9.26 34.35
CA PHE A 72 1.46 8.06 33.73
C PHE A 72 2.41 7.37 32.75
N TYR A 73 2.47 6.04 32.83
CA TYR A 73 3.02 5.18 31.79
C TYR A 73 2.16 3.93 31.57
N SER A 74 2.40 3.20 30.48
CA SER A 74 1.66 1.97 30.17
C SER A 74 2.57 0.79 29.84
N ARG A 75 2.10 -0.40 30.21
CA ARG A 75 2.62 -1.68 29.71
C ARG A 75 1.49 -2.43 29.04
N ILE A 76 1.69 -2.80 27.79
CA ILE A 76 0.69 -3.52 26.99
C ILE A 76 1.27 -4.85 26.54
N THR A 77 0.58 -5.95 26.81
CA THR A 77 0.95 -7.27 26.32
C THR A 77 -0.03 -7.69 25.23
N ILE A 78 0.44 -7.98 24.01
CA ILE A 78 -0.37 -8.55 22.92
C ILE A 78 0.17 -9.93 22.59
N ASN A 79 -0.68 -10.95 22.65
CA ASN A 79 -0.29 -12.34 22.38
C ASN A 79 0.95 -12.84 23.17
N GLY A 80 1.20 -12.25 24.34
CA GLY A 80 2.36 -12.58 25.18
C GLY A 80 3.64 -11.79 24.88
N VAL A 81 3.62 -10.85 23.94
CA VAL A 81 4.70 -9.89 23.67
C VAL A 81 4.41 -8.59 24.42
N ASP A 82 5.39 -8.09 25.17
CA ASP A 82 5.26 -6.90 26.00
C ASP A 82 5.76 -5.64 25.27
N HIS A 83 4.99 -4.56 25.35
CA HIS A 83 5.31 -3.22 24.87
C HIS A 83 5.27 -2.25 26.06
N ASP A 84 6.41 -1.64 26.36
CA ASP A 84 6.55 -0.64 27.42
C ASP A 84 6.57 0.77 26.81
N PHE A 85 5.79 1.68 27.38
CA PHE A 85 5.78 3.09 27.00
C PHE A 85 6.43 3.93 28.10
N GLY A 86 7.13 4.99 27.68
CA GLY A 86 7.74 5.94 28.62
C GLY A 86 6.69 6.75 29.38
N GLU A 87 7.13 7.32 30.51
CA GLU A 87 6.30 8.17 31.37
C GLU A 87 6.00 9.54 30.74
N ILE A 88 4.85 10.09 31.11
CA ILE A 88 4.47 11.48 30.87
C ILE A 88 4.25 12.09 32.25
N GLU A 89 5.13 13.02 32.62
CA GLU A 89 5.21 13.57 33.97
C GLU A 89 4.18 14.68 34.23
N ASP A 90 3.76 14.83 35.49
CA ASP A 90 3.02 15.95 36.07
C ASP A 90 1.65 16.28 35.42
N GLU A 91 0.92 15.29 34.89
CA GLU A 91 -0.34 15.50 34.14
C GLU A 91 -1.49 14.56 34.58
N ASP A 92 -2.51 15.11 35.25
CA ASP A 92 -3.73 14.38 35.67
C ASP A 92 -4.58 13.87 34.48
N GLU A 93 -4.35 14.40 33.28
CA GLU A 93 -5.02 13.95 32.06
C GLU A 93 -4.06 14.00 30.87
N ILE A 94 -3.79 12.84 30.29
CA ILE A 94 -2.94 12.70 29.11
C ILE A 94 -3.72 12.13 27.92
N SER A 95 -3.28 12.49 26.72
CA SER A 95 -3.75 11.89 25.45
C SER A 95 -2.56 11.28 24.71
N PRO A 96 -1.99 10.17 25.22
CA PRO A 96 -0.64 9.73 24.85
C PRO A 96 -0.58 9.08 23.48
N ASN A 97 -1.63 8.34 23.09
CA ASN A 97 -1.67 7.53 21.88
C ASN A 97 -0.56 6.50 21.88
N TRP A 98 -0.40 5.84 23.02
CA TRP A 98 0.43 4.66 23.12
C TRP A 98 -0.17 3.56 22.23
N VAL A 99 0.61 3.14 21.24
CA VAL A 99 0.23 2.13 20.24
C VAL A 99 1.07 0.89 20.46
N ALA A 100 0.42 -0.22 20.82
CA ALA A 100 1.01 -1.54 20.81
C ALA A 100 0.41 -2.35 19.66
N GLU A 101 1.24 -3.15 19.01
CA GLU A 101 0.93 -3.77 17.72
C GLU A 101 1.67 -5.09 17.57
N GLU A 102 0.98 -6.15 17.15
CA GLU A 102 1.57 -7.46 16.86
C GLU A 102 0.92 -8.10 15.63
N VAL A 103 1.75 -8.74 14.80
CA VAL A 103 1.28 -9.52 13.65
C VAL A 103 1.05 -10.96 14.06
N VAL A 104 -0.13 -11.49 13.75
CA VAL A 104 -0.49 -12.90 13.94
C VAL A 104 -0.92 -13.52 12.63
N ASP A 105 -0.76 -14.84 12.49
CA ASP A 105 -1.34 -15.57 11.35
C ASP A 105 -2.81 -15.88 11.64
N ALA A 106 -3.73 -15.21 10.93
CA ALA A 106 -5.17 -15.38 11.11
C ALA A 106 -5.71 -16.75 10.65
N ASP A 107 -4.94 -17.52 9.87
CA ASP A 107 -5.35 -18.88 9.48
C ASP A 107 -5.24 -19.88 10.64
N VAL A 108 -4.38 -19.59 11.63
CA VAL A 108 -4.19 -20.43 12.82
C VAL A 108 -4.53 -19.73 14.13
N THR A 109 -4.63 -18.39 14.13
CA THR A 109 -4.89 -17.55 15.30
C THR A 109 -6.23 -16.86 15.18
N THR A 110 -7.27 -17.47 15.76
CA THR A 110 -8.62 -16.89 15.76
C THR A 110 -8.91 -16.00 16.98
N SER A 111 -7.95 -15.90 17.91
CA SER A 111 -8.13 -15.22 19.20
C SER A 111 -6.79 -14.72 19.72
N VAL A 112 -6.68 -13.40 19.91
CA VAL A 112 -5.47 -12.73 20.42
C VAL A 112 -5.74 -12.11 21.79
N PRO A 113 -5.09 -12.56 22.86
CA PRO A 113 -5.23 -11.94 24.17
C PRO A 113 -4.46 -10.61 24.20
N ILE A 114 -5.07 -9.58 24.79
CA ILE A 114 -4.44 -8.28 25.06
C ILE A 114 -4.58 -7.99 26.55
N ARG A 115 -3.52 -7.51 27.19
CA ARG A 115 -3.53 -6.99 28.55
C ARG A 115 -2.95 -5.59 28.57
N VAL A 116 -3.67 -4.64 29.14
CA VAL A 116 -3.20 -3.26 29.34
C VAL A 116 -3.04 -2.99 30.82
N LYS A 117 -1.94 -2.35 31.18
CA LYS A 117 -1.66 -1.77 32.50
C LYS A 117 -1.36 -0.30 32.36
N ILE A 118 -1.84 0.49 33.32
CA ILE A 118 -1.49 1.89 33.49
C ILE A 118 -0.89 2.03 34.88
N HIS A 119 0.20 2.76 34.97
CA HIS A 119 0.94 2.99 36.19
C HIS A 119 1.15 4.49 36.39
N ASP A 120 1.26 4.90 37.64
CA ASP A 120 1.77 6.19 38.07
C ASP A 120 3.24 6.00 38.53
N SER A 121 4.16 6.80 38.01
CA SER A 121 5.59 6.67 38.26
C SER A 121 6.02 7.49 39.48
N ASP A 122 6.14 6.85 40.63
CA ASP A 122 6.53 7.57 41.85
C ASP A 122 8.05 7.69 41.98
N GLY A 123 8.54 8.93 42.16
CA GLY A 123 9.93 9.20 42.47
C GLY A 123 10.45 8.49 43.74
N PHE A 124 11.78 8.40 43.89
CA PHE A 124 12.52 7.65 44.95
C PHE A 124 12.04 7.83 46.41
N LEU A 125 11.25 8.86 46.72
CA LEU A 125 10.72 9.14 48.06
C LEU A 125 9.23 8.79 48.26
N ASN A 126 8.48 8.44 47.20
CA ASN A 126 7.02 8.17 47.23
C ASN A 126 6.62 6.69 47.25
N PHE A 127 7.58 5.77 47.35
CA PHE A 127 7.39 4.33 47.63
C PHE A 127 7.11 3.38 46.44
N GLY A 128 7.26 3.86 45.20
CA GLY A 128 7.43 3.05 43.98
C GLY A 128 6.18 2.97 43.12
N ASP A 129 6.35 2.69 41.83
CA ASP A 129 5.29 2.82 40.81
C ASP A 129 3.96 2.15 41.21
N ASP A 130 2.91 2.96 41.31
CA ASP A 130 1.58 2.51 41.69
C ASP A 130 0.81 2.03 40.46
N ALA A 131 0.29 0.80 40.52
CA ALA A 131 -0.54 0.26 39.45
C ALA A 131 -1.95 0.83 39.57
N CYS A 132 -2.43 1.51 38.53
CA CYS A 132 -3.75 2.11 38.54
C CYS A 132 -4.84 1.07 38.32
N ASP A 133 -5.94 1.20 39.06
CA ASP A 133 -7.14 0.40 38.87
C ASP A 133 -7.88 0.82 37.59
N LEU A 134 -7.98 -0.13 36.66
CA LEU A 134 -8.57 0.04 35.34
C LEU A 134 -9.99 -0.53 35.22
N THR A 135 -10.42 -1.38 36.17
CA THR A 135 -11.62 -2.23 35.99
C THR A 135 -12.51 -2.24 37.23
N ALA A 136 -13.83 -2.33 37.04
CA ALA A 136 -14.75 -2.52 38.16
C ALA A 136 -15.00 -4.02 38.43
N PRO A 137 -14.93 -4.52 39.68
CA PRO A 137 -14.98 -3.78 40.95
C PRO A 137 -13.61 -3.42 41.59
N GLY A 138 -12.52 -3.50 40.84
CA GLY A 138 -11.16 -3.20 41.28
C GLY A 138 -10.17 -4.21 40.70
N GLY A 139 -9.31 -3.76 39.78
CA GLY A 139 -8.24 -4.55 39.18
C GLY A 139 -7.37 -3.77 38.20
N ASP A 140 -6.07 -3.99 38.31
CA ASP A 140 -5.01 -3.21 37.65
C ASP A 140 -4.72 -3.66 36.20
N ASP A 141 -5.41 -4.71 35.74
CA ASP A 141 -5.24 -5.31 34.42
C ASP A 141 -6.54 -5.15 33.62
N LEU A 142 -6.48 -4.41 32.52
CA LEU A 142 -7.52 -4.45 31.49
C LEU A 142 -7.23 -5.64 30.56
N GLU A 143 -7.87 -6.78 30.83
CA GLU A 143 -7.79 -7.96 29.97
C GLU A 143 -8.86 -7.95 28.87
N LEU A 144 -8.41 -8.13 27.64
CA LEU A 144 -9.21 -8.21 26.42
C LEU A 144 -8.85 -9.48 25.65
N THR A 145 -9.77 -9.90 24.80
CA THR A 145 -9.57 -10.95 23.81
C THR A 145 -10.14 -10.49 22.49
N VAL A 146 -9.27 -10.43 21.48
CA VAL A 146 -9.60 -10.02 20.12
C VAL A 146 -9.88 -11.26 19.30
N GLY A 147 -11.14 -11.47 18.93
CA GLY A 147 -11.53 -12.51 18.00
C GLY A 147 -11.26 -12.04 16.57
N ILE A 148 -10.50 -12.84 15.81
CA ILE A 148 -10.17 -12.59 14.41
C ILE A 148 -10.93 -13.61 13.56
N ASP A 149 -11.76 -13.12 12.64
CA ASP A 149 -12.47 -13.94 11.66
C ASP A 149 -12.22 -13.35 10.26
N PRO A 150 -11.64 -14.13 9.31
CA PRO A 150 -11.40 -13.67 7.94
C PRO A 150 -12.67 -13.26 7.17
N VAL A 151 -13.85 -13.69 7.63
CA VAL A 151 -15.14 -13.48 6.97
C VAL A 151 -16.05 -12.57 7.77
N ALA A 152 -16.10 -12.74 9.09
CA ALA A 152 -16.97 -11.99 10.00
C ALA A 152 -16.30 -10.75 10.62
N GLY A 153 -15.05 -10.45 10.24
CA GLY A 153 -14.31 -9.30 10.73
C GLY A 153 -13.73 -9.54 12.13
N CYS A 154 -13.72 -8.50 12.95
CA CYS A 154 -13.04 -8.52 14.25
C CYS A 154 -13.97 -8.14 15.41
N SER A 155 -13.80 -8.82 16.54
CA SER A 155 -14.53 -8.54 17.77
C SER A 155 -13.62 -8.44 19.00
N VAL A 156 -13.99 -7.58 19.94
CA VAL A 156 -13.34 -7.44 21.24
C VAL A 156 -14.25 -8.02 22.32
N SER A 157 -13.66 -8.77 23.25
CA SER A 157 -14.32 -9.32 24.44
C SER A 157 -13.40 -9.24 25.66
N GLY A 158 -13.90 -9.59 26.85
CA GLY A 158 -13.16 -9.47 28.11
C GLY A 158 -13.84 -8.50 29.06
N HIS A 159 -13.08 -7.58 29.65
CA HIS A 159 -13.63 -6.55 30.54
C HIS A 159 -14.54 -5.55 29.81
N VAL A 160 -14.26 -5.27 28.55
CA VAL A 160 -15.18 -4.61 27.63
C VAL A 160 -15.46 -5.51 26.43
N SER A 161 -16.53 -5.21 25.71
CA SER A 161 -16.89 -5.97 24.51
C SER A 161 -17.51 -5.08 23.45
N GLY A 162 -17.19 -5.35 22.18
CA GLY A 162 -17.74 -4.64 21.02
C GLY A 162 -17.08 -5.08 19.72
N ALA A 163 -17.35 -4.38 18.64
CA ALA A 163 -16.63 -4.56 17.38
C ALA A 163 -15.24 -3.91 17.47
N CYS A 164 -14.27 -4.40 16.69
CA CYS A 164 -13.01 -3.68 16.52
C CYS A 164 -13.24 -2.32 15.83
N ASP A 165 -12.23 -1.45 15.85
CA ASP A 165 -12.28 -0.04 15.47
C ASP A 165 -13.29 0.83 16.25
N SER A 166 -14.00 0.25 17.22
CA SER A 166 -14.85 1.00 18.14
C SER A 166 -14.01 1.63 19.26
N THR A 167 -14.38 2.85 19.66
CA THR A 167 -13.83 3.48 20.85
C THR A 167 -14.46 2.85 22.10
N PHE A 168 -13.60 2.32 22.97
CA PHE A 168 -13.96 1.75 24.27
C PHE A 168 -13.55 2.68 25.40
N THR A 169 -14.23 2.56 26.52
CA THR A 169 -13.87 3.26 27.76
C THR A 169 -13.98 2.32 28.95
N THR A 170 -13.06 2.44 29.89
CA THR A 170 -13.15 1.79 31.20
C THR A 170 -12.77 2.77 32.30
N THR A 171 -13.18 2.47 33.53
CA THR A 171 -12.77 3.21 34.73
C THR A 171 -12.69 2.25 35.90
N GLY A 172 -11.63 2.35 36.69
CA GLY A 172 -11.47 1.60 37.93
C GLY A 172 -12.63 1.81 38.90
N GLY A 173 -12.90 0.80 39.73
CA GLY A 173 -13.93 0.85 40.77
C GLY A 173 -13.41 1.19 42.17
N GLY A 174 -12.09 1.24 42.35
CA GLY A 174 -11.36 1.38 43.59
C GLY A 174 -10.87 2.80 43.90
N GLY A 175 -9.99 2.91 44.90
CA GLY A 175 -9.43 4.19 45.35
C GLY A 175 -8.37 4.75 44.40
N GLU A 176 -7.57 3.88 43.78
CA GLU A 176 -6.49 4.21 42.84
C GLU A 176 -6.99 4.13 41.39
N SER A 177 -8.19 4.64 41.11
CA SER A 177 -8.82 4.45 39.81
C SER A 177 -8.30 5.40 38.74
N VAL A 178 -8.31 4.94 37.49
CA VAL A 178 -8.05 5.76 36.31
C VAL A 178 -9.14 5.53 35.26
N PHE A 179 -9.50 6.58 34.52
CA PHE A 179 -10.32 6.48 33.32
C PHE A 179 -9.42 6.25 32.11
N VAL A 180 -9.76 5.28 31.25
CA VAL A 180 -9.05 5.05 30.00
C VAL A 180 -10.03 5.02 28.84
N ARG A 181 -9.68 5.71 27.75
CA ARG A 181 -10.30 5.58 26.43
C ARG A 181 -9.31 4.97 25.46
N PHE A 182 -9.74 3.95 24.73
CA PHE A 182 -8.87 3.20 23.82
C PHE A 182 -9.64 2.63 22.63
N ARG A 183 -8.91 2.16 21.62
CA ARG A 183 -9.44 1.45 20.46
C ARG A 183 -8.62 0.19 20.21
N VAL A 184 -9.27 -0.88 19.76
CA VAL A 184 -8.61 -2.08 19.26
C VAL A 184 -8.88 -2.16 17.77
N GLU A 185 -7.85 -2.40 16.97
CA GLU A 185 -7.90 -2.42 15.52
C GLU A 185 -7.32 -3.75 15.05
N VAL A 186 -7.93 -4.32 14.01
CA VAL A 186 -7.36 -5.49 13.34
C VAL A 186 -7.33 -5.22 11.86
N ASP A 187 -6.12 -5.33 11.31
CA ASP A 187 -5.85 -5.14 9.90
C ASP A 187 -5.45 -6.48 9.31
N GLN A 188 -6.33 -7.09 8.53
CA GLN A 188 -6.00 -8.31 7.80
C GLN A 188 -5.30 -7.89 6.52
N ASP A 189 -4.06 -8.33 6.32
CA ASP A 189 -3.39 -8.18 5.04
C ASP A 189 -4.12 -9.08 4.04
N ALA A 190 -5.06 -8.54 3.27
CA ALA A 190 -5.60 -9.33 2.18
C ALA A 190 -4.53 -9.40 1.07
N PRO A 191 -4.29 -10.59 0.53
CA PRO A 191 -3.24 -10.80 -0.46
C PRO A 191 -3.49 -9.92 -1.70
N PRO A 192 -2.46 -9.72 -2.54
CA PRO A 192 -2.64 -9.05 -3.82
C PRO A 192 -3.82 -9.63 -4.59
N GLN A 193 -4.53 -8.79 -5.33
CA GLN A 193 -5.57 -9.26 -6.23
C GLN A 193 -4.92 -10.14 -7.30
N THR A 194 -5.44 -11.36 -7.42
CA THR A 194 -4.89 -12.40 -8.30
C THR A 194 -5.89 -12.84 -9.38
N ALA A 195 -7.03 -12.16 -9.50
CA ALA A 195 -8.01 -12.52 -10.52
C ALA A 195 -7.50 -12.19 -11.92
N ASP A 196 -7.64 -13.16 -12.82
CA ASP A 196 -7.25 -13.06 -14.22
C ASP A 196 -8.33 -12.34 -15.04
N ASP A 197 -9.59 -12.35 -14.58
CA ASP A 197 -10.72 -11.79 -15.33
C ASP A 197 -11.02 -10.31 -14.99
N ALA A 198 -10.84 -9.89 -13.72
CA ALA A 198 -11.08 -8.51 -13.32
C ALA A 198 -10.37 -8.11 -12.01
N LEU A 199 -9.69 -6.97 -12.06
CA LEU A 199 -9.28 -6.22 -10.86
C LEU A 199 -10.39 -5.28 -10.43
N VAL A 200 -10.44 -4.98 -9.12
CA VAL A 200 -11.33 -3.97 -8.56
C VAL A 200 -10.56 -2.74 -8.12
N ARG A 201 -10.99 -1.58 -8.62
CA ARG A 201 -10.60 -0.27 -8.09
C ARG A 201 -11.77 0.32 -7.32
N CYS A 202 -11.51 0.74 -6.10
CA CYS A 202 -12.45 1.47 -5.25
C CYS A 202 -11.80 2.81 -4.94
N LEU A 203 -12.50 3.93 -4.89
CA LEU A 203 -11.97 5.21 -4.41
C LEU A 203 -13.14 6.05 -3.88
N HIS A 204 -12.86 7.05 -3.05
CA HIS A 204 -13.88 7.99 -2.57
C HIS A 204 -13.50 9.41 -2.98
N SER A 205 -14.51 10.27 -3.07
CA SER A 205 -14.36 11.70 -3.31
C SER A 205 -15.35 12.48 -2.42
N PRO A 206 -14.98 13.64 -1.85
CA PRO A 206 -13.66 14.29 -1.94
C PRO A 206 -12.55 13.47 -1.25
N LEU A 207 -11.30 13.65 -1.66
CA LEU A 207 -10.15 12.90 -1.13
C LEU A 207 -9.93 13.12 0.38
N TRP A 208 -10.15 14.35 0.86
CA TRP A 208 -10.13 14.67 2.28
C TRP A 208 -11.48 15.27 2.73
N PRO A 209 -12.46 14.41 3.05
CA PRO A 209 -13.80 14.86 3.40
C PRO A 209 -13.83 15.66 4.71
N LYS A 210 -14.77 16.61 4.79
CA LYS A 210 -15.06 17.39 5.99
C LYS A 210 -16.36 16.92 6.64
N PRO A 211 -16.54 17.17 7.95
CA PRO A 211 -17.81 16.91 8.60
C PRO A 211 -18.94 17.68 7.91
N GLY A 212 -19.99 16.98 7.52
CA GLY A 212 -21.13 17.50 6.77
C GLY A 212 -21.00 17.42 5.25
N ASP A 213 -19.87 16.95 4.72
CA ASP A 213 -19.74 16.69 3.28
C ASP A 213 -20.52 15.42 2.87
N ASP A 214 -20.84 15.34 1.59
CA ASP A 214 -21.26 14.08 0.97
C ASP A 214 -20.02 13.35 0.45
N VAL A 215 -19.87 12.06 0.78
CA VAL A 215 -18.78 11.22 0.30
C VAL A 215 -19.31 10.21 -0.70
N THR A 216 -18.78 10.25 -1.91
CA THR A 216 -19.12 9.29 -2.96
C THR A 216 -18.01 8.27 -3.13
N ILE A 217 -18.34 7.01 -2.84
CA ILE A 217 -17.49 5.85 -3.12
C ILE A 217 -17.80 5.35 -4.52
N THR A 218 -16.77 5.15 -5.33
CA THR A 218 -16.85 4.63 -6.69
C THR A 218 -16.12 3.30 -6.77
N VAL A 219 -16.78 2.27 -7.31
CA VAL A 219 -16.18 0.98 -7.64
C VAL A 219 -16.16 0.79 -9.15
N GLU A 220 -15.05 0.28 -9.66
CA GLU A 220 -14.81 -0.02 -11.07
C GLU A 220 -14.23 -1.44 -11.20
N ALA A 221 -14.77 -2.22 -12.14
CA ALA A 221 -14.19 -3.48 -12.60
C ALA A 221 -13.29 -3.22 -13.80
N LEU A 222 -12.04 -3.65 -13.73
CA LEU A 222 -11.00 -3.30 -14.70
C LEU A 222 -10.27 -4.56 -15.20
N ASP A 223 -9.88 -4.52 -16.47
CA ASP A 223 -8.99 -5.50 -17.10
C ASP A 223 -7.64 -5.51 -16.37
N PRO A 224 -7.12 -6.67 -15.91
CA PRO A 224 -5.83 -6.73 -15.24
C PRO A 224 -4.64 -6.27 -16.11
N ALA A 225 -4.77 -6.28 -17.43
CA ALA A 225 -3.73 -5.83 -18.36
C ALA A 225 -3.66 -4.29 -18.52
N LEU A 226 -3.92 -3.56 -17.44
CA LEU A 226 -3.85 -2.10 -17.33
C LEU A 226 -2.41 -1.58 -17.40
N ASN A 227 -2.20 -0.48 -18.12
CA ASN A 227 -0.97 0.32 -18.02
C ASN A 227 -1.27 1.74 -17.53
N VAL A 228 -0.24 2.42 -17.01
CA VAL A 228 -0.28 3.84 -16.67
C VAL A 228 -0.88 4.66 -17.81
N GLY A 229 -1.79 5.56 -17.46
CA GLY A 229 -2.41 6.45 -18.42
C GLY A 229 -3.46 5.80 -19.33
N ASP A 230 -3.78 4.51 -19.18
CA ASP A 230 -4.82 3.87 -19.99
C ASP A 230 -6.19 4.53 -19.76
N THR A 231 -6.52 4.84 -18.50
CA THR A 231 -7.86 5.35 -18.11
C THR A 231 -7.90 6.84 -17.79
N VAL A 232 -6.74 7.47 -17.64
CA VAL A 232 -6.55 8.90 -17.30
C VAL A 232 -5.45 9.44 -18.18
N THR A 233 -5.52 10.69 -18.62
CA THR A 233 -4.45 11.25 -19.47
C THR A 233 -3.16 11.34 -18.67
N ASP A 234 -2.11 10.74 -19.23
CA ASP A 234 -0.74 10.87 -18.73
C ASP A 234 0.04 11.83 -19.62
N ASP A 235 0.47 12.96 -19.05
CA ASP A 235 1.19 14.03 -19.71
C ASP A 235 2.73 13.90 -19.55
N SER A 236 3.23 12.77 -19.03
CA SER A 236 4.68 12.51 -18.90
C SER A 236 5.45 12.72 -20.21
N ASN A 237 6.70 13.18 -20.11
CA ASN A 237 7.44 13.77 -21.22
C ASN A 237 7.93 12.80 -22.32
N ASN A 238 7.52 11.50 -22.34
CA ASN A 238 8.03 10.52 -23.33
C ASN A 238 7.08 9.33 -23.67
N PRO A 239 6.94 8.87 -24.94
CA PRO A 239 7.05 9.60 -26.20
C PRO A 239 5.69 10.12 -26.67
N ASN A 240 5.78 11.22 -27.40
CA ASN A 240 4.71 11.88 -28.12
C ASN A 240 4.31 11.04 -29.36
N PRO A 241 3.02 10.76 -29.62
CA PRO A 241 1.84 11.17 -28.85
C PRO A 241 1.59 10.25 -27.63
N PRO A 242 0.97 10.78 -26.56
CA PRO A 242 0.54 9.97 -25.43
C PRO A 242 -0.30 8.78 -25.94
N PRO A 243 -0.18 7.60 -25.31
CA PRO A 243 -1.04 6.47 -25.64
C PRO A 243 -2.49 6.92 -25.65
N ALA A 244 -3.26 6.45 -26.65
CA ALA A 244 -4.68 6.77 -26.67
C ALA A 244 -5.32 6.17 -25.42
N LEU A 245 -6.12 6.95 -24.69
CA LEU A 245 -6.90 6.43 -23.57
C LEU A 245 -7.68 5.19 -24.02
N VAL A 246 -7.45 4.08 -23.32
CA VAL A 246 -8.13 2.81 -23.54
C VAL A 246 -9.12 2.61 -22.40
N ASN A 247 -10.39 2.42 -22.75
CA ASN A 247 -11.36 2.00 -21.76
C ASN A 247 -11.09 0.53 -21.37
N ARG A 248 -10.47 0.33 -20.20
CA ARG A 248 -10.18 -0.98 -19.60
C ARG A 248 -11.30 -1.51 -18.72
N ALA A 249 -12.47 -0.87 -18.72
CA ALA A 249 -13.57 -1.30 -17.87
C ALA A 249 -14.16 -2.63 -18.37
N VAL A 250 -14.25 -3.61 -17.48
CA VAL A 250 -14.79 -4.94 -17.74
C VAL A 250 -16.19 -5.03 -17.15
N THR A 251 -17.12 -5.70 -17.84
CA THR A 251 -18.46 -5.91 -17.28
C THR A 251 -18.39 -7.00 -16.24
N ALA A 252 -18.59 -6.63 -14.97
CA ALA A 252 -18.65 -7.58 -13.87
C ALA A 252 -20.05 -8.18 -13.73
N ASP A 253 -20.11 -9.43 -13.28
CA ASP A 253 -21.36 -10.07 -12.89
C ASP A 253 -21.93 -9.41 -11.64
N ARG A 254 -21.05 -9.02 -10.71
CA ARG A 254 -21.40 -8.35 -9.47
C ARG A 254 -20.34 -7.33 -9.05
N LEU A 255 -20.79 -6.14 -8.66
CA LEU A 255 -20.01 -5.13 -7.96
C LEU A 255 -20.68 -4.82 -6.62
N GLU A 256 -19.88 -4.75 -5.57
CA GLU A 256 -20.33 -4.47 -4.21
C GLU A 256 -19.54 -3.32 -3.60
N ILE A 257 -20.23 -2.45 -2.86
CA ILE A 257 -19.63 -1.44 -1.99
C ILE A 257 -20.13 -1.68 -0.57
N TRP A 258 -19.21 -1.71 0.37
CA TRP A 258 -19.45 -1.94 1.79
C TRP A 258 -18.97 -0.73 2.59
N VAL A 259 -19.72 -0.33 3.61
CA VAL A 259 -19.37 0.80 4.50
C VAL A 259 -19.55 0.40 5.96
N ASN A 260 -18.51 0.61 6.77
CA ASN A 260 -18.44 0.33 8.21
C ASN A 260 -18.69 -1.14 8.59
N ASP A 261 -18.02 -2.09 7.92
CA ASP A 261 -17.96 -3.52 8.25
C ASP A 261 -19.29 -4.13 8.74
N LYS A 262 -20.22 -4.30 7.81
CA LYS A 262 -21.57 -4.82 8.05
C LYS A 262 -21.72 -6.22 7.49
N ASP A 263 -22.75 -6.95 7.94
CA ASP A 263 -23.12 -8.29 7.43
C ASP A 263 -23.55 -8.32 5.96
N ALA A 264 -23.81 -7.17 5.33
CA ALA A 264 -24.27 -7.08 3.94
C ALA A 264 -23.79 -5.78 3.25
N PRO A 265 -23.63 -5.77 1.90
CA PRO A 265 -23.16 -4.61 1.18
C PRO A 265 -24.20 -3.49 1.15
N ASP A 266 -23.74 -2.25 1.29
CA ASP A 266 -24.56 -1.04 1.16
C ASP A 266 -25.03 -0.82 -0.30
N LYS A 267 -24.23 -1.27 -1.27
CA LYS A 267 -24.56 -1.23 -2.69
C LYS A 267 -24.20 -2.53 -3.37
N VAL A 268 -25.14 -3.07 -4.14
CA VAL A 268 -24.90 -4.13 -5.12
C VAL A 268 -25.33 -3.64 -6.50
N ALA A 269 -24.48 -3.85 -7.49
CA ALA A 269 -24.82 -3.71 -8.90
C ALA A 269 -24.42 -5.00 -9.63
N THR A 270 -25.16 -5.33 -10.68
CA THR A 270 -24.97 -6.56 -11.46
C THR A 270 -24.89 -6.22 -12.93
N THR A 271 -24.02 -6.92 -13.67
CA THR A 271 -23.83 -6.71 -15.11
C THR A 271 -23.50 -5.25 -15.44
N THR A 272 -22.49 -4.70 -14.76
CA THR A 272 -22.02 -3.31 -14.93
C THR A 272 -20.50 -3.24 -14.85
N THR A 273 -19.92 -2.17 -15.40
CA THR A 273 -18.49 -1.90 -15.31
C THR A 273 -18.12 -1.04 -14.10
N SER A 274 -19.07 -0.28 -13.57
CA SER A 274 -18.89 0.55 -12.38
C SER A 274 -20.21 0.81 -11.66
N THR A 275 -20.13 1.23 -10.40
CA THR A 275 -21.25 1.79 -9.64
C THR A 275 -20.72 2.74 -8.57
N THR A 276 -21.61 3.58 -8.03
CA THR A 276 -21.30 4.47 -6.92
C THR A 276 -22.26 4.29 -5.75
N TYR A 277 -21.82 4.72 -4.57
CA TYR A 277 -22.61 4.85 -3.36
C TYR A 277 -22.25 6.17 -2.65
N THR A 278 -23.25 6.99 -2.33
CA THR A 278 -23.04 8.29 -1.68
C THR A 278 -23.54 8.24 -0.24
N ILE A 279 -22.64 8.53 0.69
CA ILE A 279 -22.91 8.75 2.10
C ILE A 279 -23.14 10.24 2.25
N ASN A 280 -24.31 10.65 2.74
CA ASN A 280 -24.62 12.06 2.89
C ASN A 280 -24.31 12.53 4.32
N ASP A 281 -23.89 13.78 4.45
CA ASP A 281 -23.70 14.45 5.75
C ASP A 281 -22.80 13.64 6.70
N ILE A 282 -21.57 13.35 6.25
CA ILE A 282 -20.68 12.46 6.99
C ILE A 282 -20.18 13.10 8.30
N ASN A 283 -20.14 12.35 9.39
CA ASN A 283 -19.64 12.84 10.68
C ASN A 283 -18.11 12.90 10.71
N ALA A 284 -17.57 13.77 11.56
CA ALA A 284 -16.14 13.74 11.89
C ALA A 284 -15.72 12.37 12.43
N GLY A 285 -14.53 11.92 12.09
CA GLY A 285 -14.03 10.60 12.48
C GLY A 285 -13.45 9.84 11.30
N ASP A 286 -13.42 8.51 11.42
CA ASP A 286 -12.91 7.64 10.37
C ASP A 286 -14.07 7.07 9.56
N LEU A 287 -13.96 7.12 8.23
CA LEU A 287 -14.85 6.43 7.31
C LEU A 287 -14.16 5.15 6.84
N VAL A 288 -14.81 4.01 7.02
CA VAL A 288 -14.31 2.72 6.57
C VAL A 288 -15.16 2.19 5.42
N TYR A 289 -14.53 1.77 4.33
CA TYR A 289 -15.22 1.22 3.16
C TYR A 289 -14.39 0.18 2.43
N SER A 290 -15.04 -0.68 1.66
CA SER A 290 -14.39 -1.66 0.79
C SER A 290 -15.24 -1.93 -0.44
N CYS A 291 -14.61 -2.50 -1.47
CA CYS A 291 -15.32 -2.89 -2.67
C CYS A 291 -14.93 -4.30 -3.12
N LYS A 292 -15.87 -4.98 -3.78
CA LYS A 292 -15.69 -6.31 -4.34
C LYS A 292 -16.19 -6.36 -5.78
N VAL A 293 -15.49 -7.13 -6.60
CA VAL A 293 -15.91 -7.51 -7.96
C VAL A 293 -16.03 -9.02 -8.04
N ALA A 294 -17.02 -9.51 -8.78
CA ALA A 294 -17.12 -10.90 -9.18
C ALA A 294 -17.33 -11.00 -10.70
N THR A 295 -16.57 -11.88 -11.34
CA THR A 295 -16.61 -12.21 -12.76
C THR A 295 -16.50 -13.72 -12.92
N GLY A 296 -17.56 -14.37 -13.39
CA GLY A 296 -17.63 -15.82 -13.44
C GLY A 296 -17.52 -16.45 -12.04
N ASP A 297 -16.50 -17.30 -11.87
CA ASP A 297 -16.18 -17.95 -10.60
C ASP A 297 -15.04 -17.21 -9.83
N GLU A 298 -14.54 -16.10 -10.37
CA GLU A 298 -13.47 -15.29 -9.77
C GLU A 298 -14.04 -14.10 -9.00
N GLU A 299 -13.38 -13.74 -7.91
CA GLU A 299 -13.69 -12.55 -7.12
C GLU A 299 -12.40 -11.81 -6.76
N SER A 300 -12.42 -10.48 -6.88
CA SER A 300 -11.36 -9.61 -6.35
C SER A 300 -11.94 -8.69 -5.28
N PHE A 301 -11.15 -8.44 -4.25
CA PHE A 301 -11.50 -7.58 -3.12
C PHE A 301 -10.43 -6.50 -2.95
N THR A 302 -10.84 -5.29 -2.60
CA THR A 302 -9.90 -4.19 -2.41
C THR A 302 -9.16 -4.21 -1.08
N GLY A 303 -9.55 -5.09 -0.15
CA GLY A 303 -9.29 -4.86 1.27
C GLY A 303 -10.22 -3.78 1.83
N TRP A 304 -10.21 -3.66 3.16
CA TRP A 304 -10.83 -2.53 3.84
C TRP A 304 -9.97 -1.28 3.71
N ARG A 305 -10.63 -0.15 3.63
CA ARG A 305 -10.00 1.15 3.48
C ARG A 305 -10.53 2.11 4.51
N ARG A 306 -9.64 2.96 5.04
CA ARG A 306 -9.99 3.99 6.01
C ARG A 306 -9.54 5.36 5.51
N THR A 307 -10.41 6.36 5.65
CA THR A 307 -10.10 7.76 5.37
C THR A 307 -10.54 8.63 6.54
N ARG A 308 -9.83 9.73 6.79
CA ARG A 308 -10.18 10.67 7.86
C ARG A 308 -11.16 11.73 7.37
N VAL A 309 -12.27 11.86 8.08
CA VAL A 309 -13.23 12.96 7.92
C VAL A 309 -12.90 14.07 8.92
N GLY A 310 -12.48 15.22 8.39
CA GLY A 310 -12.05 16.38 9.16
C GLY A 310 -10.58 16.33 9.57
N ALA A 311 -10.21 17.06 10.63
CA ALA A 311 -8.83 17.13 11.08
C ALA A 311 -8.27 15.74 11.47
N PRO A 312 -6.95 15.49 11.29
CA PRO A 312 -6.33 14.26 11.73
C PRO A 312 -6.54 14.08 13.24
N ALA A 313 -6.64 12.83 13.70
CA ALA A 313 -6.85 12.54 15.12
C ALA A 313 -5.68 13.04 15.98
N GLN A 314 -4.46 12.87 15.47
CA GLN A 314 -3.22 13.46 15.97
C GLN A 314 -2.25 13.72 14.83
N GLY A 315 -1.22 14.51 15.16
CA GLY A 315 -0.13 14.79 14.26
C GLY A 315 -0.55 15.63 13.07
N GLU A 316 0.31 15.61 12.08
CA GLU A 316 0.29 16.55 10.97
C GLU A 316 -0.07 15.87 9.63
N ALA A 317 -0.01 14.53 9.58
CA ALA A 317 -0.40 13.74 8.42
C ALA A 317 -1.89 13.42 8.42
N ILE A 318 -2.54 13.64 7.28
CA ILE A 318 -3.97 13.41 7.11
C ILE A 318 -4.17 12.13 6.31
N PRO A 319 -4.71 11.04 6.90
CA PRO A 319 -4.92 9.81 6.15
C PRO A 319 -6.09 9.97 5.18
N VAL A 320 -5.84 9.72 3.89
CA VAL A 320 -6.86 9.81 2.84
C VAL A 320 -7.19 8.45 2.24
N VAL A 321 -6.22 7.54 2.12
CA VAL A 321 -6.49 6.15 1.74
C VAL A 321 -5.56 5.25 2.53
N LEU A 322 -6.02 4.77 3.68
CA LEU A 322 -5.33 3.74 4.44
C LEU A 322 -5.86 2.38 4.05
N THR A 323 -4.96 1.44 3.82
CA THR A 323 -5.25 0.03 3.53
C THR A 323 -4.61 -0.91 4.56
N GLY A 324 -3.93 -0.35 5.55
CA GLY A 324 -3.14 -1.10 6.51
C GLY A 324 -2.60 -0.29 7.69
N GLY A 325 -2.06 -1.02 8.67
CA GLY A 325 -1.05 -0.49 9.58
C GLY A 325 0.23 -0.10 8.84
N ARG A 326 0.89 0.97 9.33
CA ARG A 326 2.11 1.54 8.72
C ARG A 326 3.28 0.57 8.62
N ALA A 327 3.39 -0.36 9.58
CA ALA A 327 4.46 -1.36 9.57
C ALA A 327 4.42 -2.26 8.34
N ASN A 328 3.24 -2.46 7.72
CA ASN A 328 3.07 -3.44 6.64
C ASN A 328 2.68 -2.78 5.31
N ARG A 329 2.85 -1.46 5.18
CA ARG A 329 2.45 -0.70 3.99
C ARG A 329 3.52 0.28 3.60
N VAL A 330 3.61 0.56 2.31
CA VAL A 330 4.30 1.72 1.78
C VAL A 330 3.47 2.96 2.10
N ASP A 331 3.97 3.78 3.01
CA ASP A 331 3.38 5.04 3.42
C ASP A 331 3.85 6.19 2.51
N VAL A 332 2.97 6.61 1.60
CA VAL A 332 3.20 7.74 0.67
C VAL A 332 2.57 9.01 1.24
N VAL A 333 3.40 9.99 1.58
CA VAL A 333 2.94 11.32 2.01
C VAL A 333 2.89 12.27 0.82
N LEU A 334 1.69 12.68 0.44
CA LEU A 334 1.44 13.62 -0.65
C LEU A 334 1.66 15.04 -0.14
N VAL A 335 2.67 15.71 -0.67
CA VAL A 335 3.15 17.02 -0.22
C VAL A 335 2.78 18.08 -1.26
N PRO A 336 2.01 19.12 -0.89
CA PRO A 336 1.76 20.25 -1.77
C PRO A 336 3.04 21.09 -1.92
N ASP A 337 3.40 21.42 -3.16
CA ASP A 337 4.37 22.47 -3.45
C ASP A 337 3.83 23.85 -3.04
N GLY A 338 4.63 24.61 -2.28
CA GLY A 338 4.23 25.90 -1.69
C GLY A 338 4.08 27.04 -2.68
N ASP A 339 4.67 26.94 -3.87
CA ASP A 339 4.53 27.93 -4.94
C ASP A 339 3.26 27.67 -5.78
N ASN A 340 2.78 26.43 -5.82
CA ASN A 340 1.65 26.03 -6.65
C ASN A 340 0.34 25.83 -5.89
N PHE A 341 0.40 25.44 -4.61
CA PHE A 341 -0.75 25.06 -3.80
C PHE A 341 -0.74 25.75 -2.44
N THR A 342 -1.93 25.93 -1.86
CA THR A 342 -2.07 26.59 -0.54
C THR A 342 -1.94 25.65 0.66
N GLY A 343 -1.78 24.33 0.43
CA GLY A 343 -1.66 23.29 1.44
C GLY A 343 -2.64 22.12 1.21
N ALA A 344 -2.73 21.17 2.15
CA ALA A 344 -3.61 19.98 2.03
C ALA A 344 -5.10 20.30 1.83
N GLY A 345 -5.56 21.47 2.29
CA GLY A 345 -6.95 21.91 2.13
C GLY A 345 -7.27 22.45 0.74
N ASP A 346 -6.28 22.62 -0.14
CA ASP A 346 -6.46 23.15 -1.47
C ASP A 346 -7.24 22.15 -2.36
N ALA A 347 -8.37 22.59 -2.91
CA ALA A 347 -9.23 21.73 -3.73
C ALA A 347 -8.55 21.29 -5.04
N ALA A 348 -7.68 22.13 -5.61
CA ALA A 348 -6.92 21.78 -6.80
C ALA A 348 -5.89 20.70 -6.49
N PHE A 349 -5.19 20.83 -5.36
CA PHE A 349 -4.26 19.82 -4.87
C PHE A 349 -4.98 18.48 -4.60
N GLN A 350 -6.11 18.48 -3.89
CA GLN A 350 -6.85 17.24 -3.62
C GLN A 350 -7.34 16.55 -4.90
N THR A 351 -7.82 17.32 -5.88
CA THR A 351 -8.26 16.79 -7.19
C THR A 351 -7.09 16.20 -7.97
N ALA A 352 -5.95 16.88 -7.93
CA ALA A 352 -4.70 16.41 -8.52
C ALA A 352 -4.26 15.09 -7.88
N MET A 353 -4.31 14.98 -6.55
CA MET A 353 -3.93 13.78 -5.81
C MET A 353 -4.89 12.62 -6.03
N GLU A 354 -6.20 12.88 -6.12
CA GLU A 354 -7.18 11.85 -6.50
C GLU A 354 -6.86 11.29 -7.90
N SER A 355 -6.51 12.17 -8.84
CA SER A 355 -6.15 11.79 -10.21
C SER A 355 -4.85 10.99 -10.26
N LEU A 356 -3.85 11.39 -9.47
CA LEU A 356 -2.58 10.70 -9.33
C LEU A 356 -2.80 9.28 -8.79
N ILE A 357 -3.41 9.12 -7.60
CA ILE A 357 -3.69 7.80 -7.02
C ILE A 357 -4.47 6.92 -8.01
N LYS A 358 -5.48 7.47 -8.65
CA LYS A 358 -6.31 6.75 -9.63
C LYS A 358 -5.54 6.35 -10.89
N GLY A 359 -4.68 7.22 -11.41
CA GLY A 359 -4.07 7.13 -12.72
C GLY A 359 -2.69 6.48 -12.74
N SER A 360 -1.91 6.64 -11.67
CA SER A 360 -0.60 6.01 -11.48
C SER A 360 -0.77 4.70 -10.72
N TYR A 361 -0.83 4.75 -9.38
CA TYR A 361 -0.88 3.56 -8.51
C TYR A 361 -2.04 2.62 -8.82
N TYR A 362 -3.25 3.14 -9.03
CA TYR A 362 -4.43 2.32 -9.36
C TYR A 362 -4.77 2.33 -10.85
N GLY A 363 -3.87 2.89 -11.68
CA GLY A 363 -3.97 2.88 -13.13
C GLY A 363 -3.03 1.86 -13.78
N GLU A 364 -2.00 1.41 -13.06
CA GLU A 364 -1.06 0.37 -13.49
C GLU A 364 -1.45 -0.99 -12.89
N GLY A 365 -1.50 -2.05 -13.70
CA GLY A 365 -2.04 -3.35 -13.28
C GLY A 365 -1.29 -3.97 -12.10
N PHE A 366 0.04 -3.86 -12.10
CA PHE A 366 0.89 -4.37 -11.03
C PHE A 366 0.60 -3.71 -9.67
N PHE A 367 0.53 -2.38 -9.65
CA PHE A 367 0.28 -1.60 -8.45
C PHE A 367 -1.18 -1.69 -8.00
N LEU A 368 -2.14 -1.75 -8.92
CA LEU A 368 -3.56 -1.96 -8.59
C LEU A 368 -3.77 -3.33 -7.94
N ALA A 369 -3.10 -4.38 -8.43
CA ALA A 369 -3.15 -5.70 -7.81
C ALA A 369 -2.60 -5.66 -6.37
N ARG A 370 -1.63 -4.79 -6.10
CA ARG A 370 -1.02 -4.56 -4.79
C ARG A 370 -1.54 -3.29 -4.11
N GLN A 371 -2.76 -2.84 -4.42
CA GLN A 371 -3.29 -1.60 -3.85
C GLN A 371 -3.35 -1.62 -2.32
N GLN A 372 -3.48 -2.81 -1.74
CA GLN A 372 -3.42 -3.03 -0.30
C GLN A 372 -2.03 -2.89 0.28
N GLY A 373 -0.98 -2.72 -0.51
CA GLY A 373 0.37 -2.46 -0.02
C GLY A 373 0.62 -0.98 0.25
N PHE A 374 -0.32 -0.07 -0.05
CA PHE A 374 -0.09 1.37 -0.01
C PHE A 374 -1.04 2.10 0.94
N ASN A 375 -0.47 3.03 1.70
CA ASN A 375 -1.19 4.04 2.43
C ASN A 375 -0.90 5.41 1.82
N PHE A 376 -1.92 6.25 1.69
CA PHE A 376 -1.79 7.62 1.19
C PHE A 376 -2.22 8.62 2.24
N TRP A 377 -1.34 9.61 2.45
CA TRP A 377 -1.50 10.67 3.44
C TRP A 377 -1.36 12.04 2.77
N LEU A 378 -1.98 13.08 3.28
CA LEU A 378 -1.65 14.46 2.91
C LEU A 378 -0.76 15.08 3.99
N ALA A 379 0.30 15.78 3.58
CA ALA A 379 1.04 16.65 4.48
C ALA A 379 0.24 17.93 4.74
N ASN A 380 0.09 18.33 6.01
CA ASN A 380 -0.58 19.57 6.38
C ASN A 380 0.25 20.84 6.07
N THR A 381 1.54 20.70 5.80
CA THR A 381 2.50 21.74 5.45
C THR A 381 2.99 21.53 4.01
N THR A 382 3.53 22.60 3.43
CA THR A 382 4.04 22.57 2.05
C THR A 382 5.52 22.22 2.02
N GLY A 383 5.93 21.53 0.96
CA GLY A 383 7.32 21.45 0.52
C GLY A 383 7.55 22.44 -0.62
N ASP A 384 8.69 22.32 -1.28
CA ASP A 384 9.05 23.11 -2.46
C ASP A 384 9.93 22.30 -3.41
N ALA A 385 9.54 22.20 -4.67
CA ALA A 385 10.30 21.56 -5.75
C ALA A 385 10.70 22.61 -6.78
N GLU A 386 11.97 23.00 -6.75
CA GLU A 386 12.49 24.04 -7.62
C GLU A 386 13.23 23.45 -8.82
N ARG A 387 13.01 24.06 -9.98
CA ARG A 387 13.90 23.89 -11.13
C ARG A 387 15.25 24.51 -10.83
N VAL A 388 16.31 23.72 -10.98
CA VAL A 388 17.67 24.25 -11.01
C VAL A 388 18.07 24.54 -12.47
N PRO A 389 18.82 25.62 -12.76
CA PRO A 389 19.27 25.89 -14.12
C PRO A 389 20.01 24.69 -14.73
N ASP A 390 19.89 24.47 -16.05
CA ASP A 390 20.54 23.33 -16.69
C ASP A 390 22.05 23.29 -16.35
N PRO A 391 22.65 22.09 -16.18
CA PRO A 391 24.06 21.96 -15.86
C PRO A 391 24.91 22.78 -16.81
N THR A 392 25.81 23.58 -16.27
CA THR A 392 26.77 24.32 -17.10
C THR A 392 28.09 23.58 -17.09
N PRO A 393 28.99 23.76 -18.08
CA PRO A 393 30.34 23.22 -17.99
C PRO A 393 31.12 23.65 -16.74
N ALA A 394 30.68 24.72 -16.05
CA ALA A 394 31.26 25.21 -14.81
C ALA A 394 30.62 24.59 -13.55
N ASP A 395 29.45 23.96 -13.70
CA ASP A 395 28.72 23.28 -12.64
C ASP A 395 28.00 22.04 -13.22
N PRO A 396 28.76 20.97 -13.52
CA PRO A 396 28.22 19.76 -14.13
C PRO A 396 27.39 18.91 -13.16
N ALA A 397 27.47 19.20 -11.85
CA ALA A 397 26.78 18.46 -10.80
C ALA A 397 25.41 19.04 -10.44
N ASN A 398 24.90 19.97 -11.26
CA ASN A 398 23.63 20.62 -10.98
C ASN A 398 22.48 19.61 -11.11
N THR A 399 21.89 19.20 -9.99
CA THR A 399 20.70 18.35 -9.98
C THR A 399 19.59 19.09 -10.68
N ARG A 400 18.80 18.41 -11.53
CA ARG A 400 17.81 19.10 -12.38
C ARG A 400 16.60 19.63 -11.60
N CYS A 401 16.41 19.11 -10.39
CA CYS A 401 15.48 19.57 -9.36
C CYS A 401 16.19 19.67 -8.01
N VAL A 402 15.66 20.53 -7.16
CA VAL A 402 15.96 20.62 -5.74
C VAL A 402 14.67 20.41 -4.99
N LEU A 403 14.67 19.42 -4.10
CA LEU A 403 13.53 19.12 -3.23
C LEU A 403 13.81 19.69 -1.85
N THR A 404 12.94 20.59 -1.41
CA THR A 404 12.88 21.05 -0.04
C THR A 404 11.69 20.38 0.63
N ALA A 405 11.97 19.46 1.54
CA ALA A 405 10.94 18.81 2.34
C ALA A 405 10.17 19.83 3.20
N PRO A 406 8.93 19.52 3.62
CA PRO A 406 8.23 20.35 4.59
C PRO A 406 9.05 20.62 5.84
N ALA A 407 8.87 21.79 6.46
CA ALA A 407 9.70 22.21 7.61
C ALA A 407 9.67 21.22 8.79
N ASN A 408 8.59 20.47 8.93
CA ASN A 408 8.39 19.45 9.96
C ASN A 408 8.59 18.00 9.45
N TRP A 409 9.18 17.80 8.26
CA TRP A 409 9.43 16.47 7.68
C TRP A 409 10.12 15.52 8.66
N GLY A 410 11.24 15.98 9.24
CA GLY A 410 12.07 15.20 10.15
C GLY A 410 11.48 14.94 11.54
N ASP A 411 10.30 15.50 11.85
CA ASP A 411 9.62 15.29 13.14
C ASP A 411 8.29 14.56 12.94
N SER A 412 7.47 15.02 11.98
CA SER A 412 6.09 14.57 11.79
C SER A 412 5.95 13.41 10.81
N TYR A 413 6.94 13.17 9.95
CA TYR A 413 6.87 12.23 8.82
C TYR A 413 8.06 11.27 8.79
N THR A 414 8.75 11.06 9.91
CA THR A 414 9.89 10.13 10.02
C THR A 414 9.58 8.67 9.74
N TRP A 415 8.30 8.32 9.78
CA TRP A 415 7.74 7.00 9.50
C TRP A 415 7.36 6.83 8.02
N ALA A 416 7.36 7.90 7.23
CA ALA A 416 6.97 7.81 5.83
C ALA A 416 8.08 7.14 5.02
N ASP A 417 7.70 6.19 4.18
CA ASP A 417 8.64 5.55 3.25
C ASP A 417 9.02 6.50 2.12
N THR A 418 8.07 7.36 1.71
CA THR A 418 8.31 8.34 0.66
C THR A 418 7.40 9.57 0.75
N GLY A 419 7.93 10.73 0.37
CA GLY A 419 7.20 11.98 0.18
C GLY A 419 7.03 12.32 -1.29
N ALA A 420 5.80 12.43 -1.76
CA ALA A 420 5.47 12.78 -3.13
C ALA A 420 5.17 14.29 -3.21
N LEU A 421 6.17 15.10 -3.59
CA LEU A 421 6.11 16.56 -3.67
C LEU A 421 5.56 16.99 -5.03
N MET A 422 4.36 17.56 -5.03
CA MET A 422 3.59 17.74 -6.25
C MET A 422 3.57 19.20 -6.65
N HIS A 423 4.07 19.48 -7.85
CA HIS A 423 4.16 20.81 -8.42
C HIS A 423 3.46 20.89 -9.79
N THR A 424 3.28 22.09 -10.30
CA THR A 424 2.71 22.37 -11.64
C THR A 424 3.73 22.98 -12.59
N ASP A 425 4.92 23.26 -12.09
CA ASP A 425 6.03 23.77 -12.89
C ASP A 425 6.60 22.69 -13.80
N VAL A 426 7.03 23.09 -14.99
CA VAL A 426 7.54 22.16 -16.01
C VAL A 426 9.05 22.10 -15.91
N PHE A 427 9.57 21.04 -15.29
CA PHE A 427 10.99 20.72 -15.24
C PHE A 427 11.20 19.20 -15.21
N ARG A 428 12.44 18.75 -15.00
CA ARG A 428 12.72 17.33 -14.85
C ARG A 428 12.65 16.95 -13.39
N ASP A 429 11.75 16.03 -13.09
CA ASP A 429 11.60 15.42 -11.79
C ASP A 429 12.80 14.57 -11.35
N CYS A 430 12.85 14.32 -10.05
CA CYS A 430 13.84 13.48 -9.40
C CYS A 430 13.34 12.98 -8.05
N ALA A 431 13.98 11.93 -7.58
CA ALA A 431 13.87 11.42 -6.22
C ALA A 431 15.19 11.58 -5.45
N SER A 432 15.11 12.02 -4.20
CA SER A 432 16.24 12.03 -3.27
C SER A 432 15.78 12.12 -1.82
N ASN A 433 16.55 11.53 -0.90
CA ASN A 433 16.32 11.62 0.56
C ASN A 433 14.91 11.21 1.02
N GLY A 434 14.30 10.22 0.36
CA GLY A 434 12.94 9.78 0.69
C GLY A 434 11.84 10.73 0.20
N LEU A 435 12.15 11.67 -0.68
CA LEU A 435 11.16 12.46 -1.42
C LEU A 435 11.34 12.26 -2.91
N PHE A 436 10.28 12.48 -3.66
CA PHE A 436 10.34 12.71 -5.10
C PHE A 436 9.42 13.85 -5.53
N SER A 437 9.69 14.44 -6.69
CA SER A 437 8.78 15.37 -7.35
C SER A 437 8.05 14.74 -8.52
N ALA A 438 6.85 15.24 -8.83
CA ALA A 438 6.16 14.96 -10.08
C ALA A 438 5.13 16.04 -10.38
N GLU A 439 4.84 16.27 -11.66
CA GLU A 439 3.59 16.95 -12.03
C GLU A 439 2.39 16.00 -11.86
N PRO A 440 1.23 16.45 -11.34
CA PRO A 440 0.09 15.56 -11.09
C PRO A 440 -0.48 14.82 -12.30
N ALA A 441 -0.23 15.33 -13.51
CA ALA A 441 -0.65 14.69 -14.75
C ALA A 441 0.45 13.80 -15.36
N SER A 442 1.69 13.86 -14.85
CA SER A 442 2.82 13.02 -15.26
C SER A 442 2.76 11.70 -14.47
N LEU A 443 1.70 10.92 -14.74
CA LEU A 443 1.38 9.69 -14.03
C LEU A 443 2.48 8.64 -14.12
N GLY A 444 3.13 8.58 -15.28
CA GLY A 444 4.26 7.68 -15.48
C GLY A 444 5.48 8.07 -14.66
N THR A 445 5.81 9.36 -14.68
CA THR A 445 6.89 9.93 -13.88
C THR A 445 6.63 9.70 -12.40
N THR A 446 5.38 9.82 -11.93
CA THR A 446 5.04 9.46 -10.55
C THR A 446 5.45 8.03 -10.18
N LEU A 447 5.18 7.03 -11.04
CA LEU A 447 5.58 5.65 -10.74
C LEU A 447 7.07 5.42 -10.89
N HIS A 448 7.70 6.05 -11.88
CA HIS A 448 9.15 6.02 -12.07
C HIS A 448 9.87 6.51 -10.81
N GLU A 449 9.45 7.67 -10.32
CA GLU A 449 10.02 8.30 -9.13
C GLU A 449 9.66 7.53 -7.84
N THR A 450 8.47 6.92 -7.78
CA THR A 450 8.15 5.95 -6.73
C THR A 450 9.08 4.74 -6.76
N GLY A 451 9.55 4.32 -7.94
CA GLY A 451 10.56 3.29 -8.13
C GLY A 451 11.86 3.61 -7.41
N HIS A 452 12.31 4.87 -7.47
CA HIS A 452 13.45 5.34 -6.68
C HIS A 452 13.14 5.41 -5.18
N ALA A 453 12.00 6.01 -4.80
CA ALA A 453 11.59 6.19 -3.41
C ALA A 453 10.16 5.65 -3.18
N PRO A 454 9.99 4.48 -2.53
CA PRO A 454 10.93 3.91 -1.55
C PRO A 454 11.78 2.74 -2.05
N PHE A 455 11.54 2.21 -3.25
CA PHE A 455 12.05 0.88 -3.62
C PHE A 455 13.55 0.85 -3.94
N GLY A 456 14.19 2.01 -4.11
CA GLY A 456 15.61 2.12 -4.40
C GLY A 456 16.00 1.48 -5.73
N LEU A 457 15.11 1.56 -6.72
CA LEU A 457 15.44 1.20 -8.10
C LEU A 457 16.35 2.28 -8.69
N PRO A 458 17.42 1.93 -9.41
CA PRO A 458 18.23 2.87 -10.19
C PRO A 458 17.58 3.20 -11.53
N ASP A 459 18.04 4.29 -12.16
CA ASP A 459 17.63 4.67 -13.52
C ASP A 459 18.19 3.70 -14.56
N GLU A 460 17.39 3.30 -15.54
CA GLU A 460 17.76 2.28 -16.53
C GLU A 460 17.92 2.81 -17.97
N TYR A 461 17.87 4.14 -18.15
CA TYR A 461 18.08 4.83 -19.41
C TYR A 461 19.47 5.49 -19.51
N CYS A 462 19.90 5.78 -20.74
CA CYS A 462 21.13 6.51 -21.02
C CYS A 462 20.94 7.44 -22.23
N GLY A 463 20.01 8.38 -22.11
CA GLY A 463 19.77 9.42 -23.12
C GLY A 463 20.76 10.58 -22.97
N PRO A 464 20.62 11.42 -21.93
CA PRO A 464 21.68 12.33 -21.47
C PRO A 464 22.66 11.65 -20.49
N CYS A 465 22.39 10.38 -20.16
CA CYS A 465 23.08 9.58 -19.16
C CYS A 465 23.23 10.30 -17.81
N ASP A 466 22.15 10.91 -17.35
CA ASP A 466 22.08 11.78 -16.17
C ASP A 466 21.16 11.24 -15.07
N GLY A 467 20.80 9.96 -15.17
CA GLY A 467 20.16 9.23 -14.08
C GLY A 467 21.14 8.87 -12.96
N GLY A 468 20.59 8.41 -11.84
CA GLY A 468 21.33 7.76 -10.76
C GLY A 468 21.53 6.27 -11.07
N TYR A 469 22.79 5.85 -11.22
CA TYR A 469 23.15 4.45 -11.46
C TYR A 469 23.90 3.85 -10.28
N TRP A 470 23.44 2.70 -9.79
CA TRP A 470 24.11 1.90 -8.79
C TRP A 470 23.61 0.45 -8.82
N GLU A 471 24.38 -0.47 -8.25
CA GLU A 471 23.89 -1.82 -7.98
C GLU A 471 23.04 -1.84 -6.70
N ASN A 472 21.73 -2.02 -6.86
CA ASN A 472 20.74 -2.01 -5.78
C ASN A 472 20.61 -3.38 -5.09
N THR A 473 21.40 -3.60 -4.05
CA THR A 473 21.37 -4.86 -3.27
C THR A 473 20.21 -4.92 -2.26
N PRO A 474 19.69 -6.11 -1.88
CA PRO A 474 20.13 -7.45 -2.30
C PRO A 474 19.56 -7.93 -3.64
N ASN A 475 18.44 -7.37 -4.08
CA ASN A 475 17.74 -7.76 -5.32
C ASN A 475 18.01 -6.75 -6.44
N ALA A 476 19.20 -6.85 -7.04
CA ALA A 476 19.66 -5.93 -8.06
C ALA A 476 18.80 -5.95 -9.33
N THR A 477 18.56 -4.78 -9.91
CA THR A 477 18.06 -4.56 -11.28
C THR A 477 19.17 -4.05 -12.20
N MET A 478 20.21 -3.44 -11.60
CA MET A 478 21.47 -3.08 -12.26
C MET A 478 22.68 -3.71 -11.56
N TRP A 479 23.73 -4.02 -12.33
CA TRP A 479 24.95 -4.69 -11.87
C TRP A 479 26.21 -3.91 -12.22
N ASP A 480 27.20 -3.93 -11.33
CA ASP A 480 28.53 -3.36 -11.56
C ASP A 480 29.33 -4.13 -12.63
N THR A 481 28.98 -5.39 -12.89
CA THR A 481 29.65 -6.22 -13.91
C THR A 481 28.69 -6.94 -14.84
N LEU A 482 29.13 -7.11 -16.09
CA LEU A 482 28.43 -7.94 -17.09
C LEU A 482 28.28 -9.38 -16.60
N ALA A 483 29.27 -9.90 -15.88
CA ALA A 483 29.25 -11.29 -15.42
C ALA A 483 28.13 -11.53 -14.39
N GLU A 484 27.90 -10.58 -13.48
CA GLU A 484 26.80 -10.64 -12.50
C GLU A 484 25.44 -10.54 -13.21
N CYS A 485 25.27 -9.57 -14.12
CA CYS A 485 24.06 -9.48 -14.94
C CYS A 485 23.78 -10.80 -15.69
N GLN A 486 24.79 -11.37 -16.35
CA GLN A 486 24.63 -12.60 -17.12
C GLN A 486 24.31 -13.82 -16.25
N ALA A 487 24.83 -13.83 -15.02
CA ALA A 487 24.56 -14.89 -14.06
C ALA A 487 23.14 -14.79 -13.49
N ASP A 488 22.63 -13.58 -13.27
CA ASP A 488 21.30 -13.36 -12.70
C ASP A 488 20.18 -13.34 -13.75
N ALA A 489 20.45 -12.96 -14.99
CA ALA A 489 19.43 -12.89 -16.06
C ALA A 489 18.49 -14.12 -16.13
N PRO A 490 18.95 -15.38 -15.99
CA PRO A 490 18.05 -16.55 -15.95
C PRO A 490 17.04 -16.55 -14.80
N SER A 491 17.37 -15.95 -13.64
CA SER A 491 16.45 -15.84 -12.50
C SER A 491 15.29 -14.87 -12.78
N LEU A 492 15.50 -13.93 -13.69
CA LEU A 492 14.52 -12.97 -14.20
C LEU A 492 13.81 -13.47 -15.47
N GLY A 493 14.01 -14.73 -15.87
CA GLY A 493 13.43 -15.30 -17.08
C GLY A 493 14.08 -14.81 -18.39
N ARG A 494 15.31 -14.29 -18.32
CA ARG A 494 16.06 -13.72 -19.44
C ARG A 494 17.26 -14.58 -19.81
N VAL A 495 17.98 -14.18 -20.87
CA VAL A 495 19.24 -14.82 -21.27
C VAL A 495 20.42 -13.88 -21.12
N ALA A 496 21.63 -14.45 -20.98
CA ALA A 496 22.86 -13.68 -20.82
C ALA A 496 23.14 -12.67 -21.96
N SER A 497 22.56 -12.85 -23.14
CA SER A 497 22.68 -11.90 -24.25
C SER A 497 21.77 -10.67 -24.12
N ASP A 498 20.82 -10.68 -23.19
CA ASP A 498 19.91 -9.55 -22.93
C ASP A 498 20.59 -8.48 -22.07
N CYS A 499 21.70 -8.83 -21.39
CA CYS A 499 22.51 -7.87 -20.64
C CYS A 499 23.11 -6.80 -21.54
N ARG A 500 22.68 -5.55 -21.33
CA ARG A 500 23.14 -4.35 -22.02
C ARG A 500 23.89 -3.45 -21.06
N GLN A 501 24.80 -2.65 -21.62
CA GLN A 501 25.57 -1.68 -20.87
C GLN A 501 24.82 -0.35 -20.80
N ILE A 502 24.70 0.22 -19.61
CA ILE A 502 24.36 1.63 -19.37
C ILE A 502 25.69 2.36 -19.14
N THR A 503 25.95 3.38 -19.96
CA THR A 503 27.24 4.09 -19.98
C THR A 503 27.11 5.47 -19.36
N ASP A 504 27.44 5.62 -18.09
CA ASP A 504 27.51 6.94 -17.46
C ASP A 504 28.59 7.81 -18.15
N VAL A 505 28.22 9.05 -18.49
CA VAL A 505 29.13 10.02 -19.12
C VAL A 505 29.79 10.89 -18.05
N ASP A 506 30.97 10.45 -17.65
CA ASP A 506 32.09 11.25 -17.11
C ASP A 506 32.20 11.34 -15.56
N PRO A 507 33.30 10.82 -14.96
CA PRO A 507 34.39 10.11 -15.62
C PRO A 507 33.97 8.68 -16.02
N PRO A 508 34.38 8.20 -17.22
CA PRO A 508 33.88 7.01 -17.93
C PRO A 508 34.29 5.66 -17.30
N ASN A 509 34.34 5.57 -15.98
CA ASN A 509 34.99 4.48 -15.27
C ASN A 509 34.03 3.54 -14.55
N ARG A 510 32.72 3.79 -14.57
CA ARG A 510 31.72 2.84 -14.07
C ARG A 510 30.77 2.47 -15.20
N MET A 511 30.71 1.17 -15.46
CA MET A 511 29.84 0.58 -16.46
C MET A 511 28.82 -0.22 -15.68
N PHE A 512 27.56 0.17 -15.78
CA PHE A 512 26.49 -0.62 -15.21
C PHE A 512 25.86 -1.49 -16.29
N TRP A 513 25.29 -2.59 -15.86
CA TRP A 513 24.65 -3.55 -16.74
C TRP A 513 23.23 -3.78 -16.25
N THR A 514 22.29 -3.90 -17.17
CA THR A 514 20.92 -4.33 -16.86
C THR A 514 20.51 -5.36 -17.90
N SER A 515 19.62 -6.27 -17.53
CA SER A 515 18.95 -7.18 -18.46
C SER A 515 17.53 -6.74 -18.78
N GLU A 516 17.05 -5.63 -18.20
CA GLU A 516 15.72 -5.09 -18.44
C GLU A 516 15.54 -4.64 -19.89
N PRO A 517 14.32 -4.78 -20.45
CA PRO A 517 14.03 -4.38 -21.82
C PRO A 517 14.10 -2.85 -21.96
N ASP A 518 14.96 -2.38 -22.87
CA ASP A 518 15.36 -0.96 -23.03
C ASP A 518 14.26 0.06 -23.37
N ILE A 519 13.02 -0.34 -23.65
CA ILE A 519 11.95 0.61 -24.00
C ILE A 519 10.65 0.35 -23.26
N THR A 520 10.48 -0.82 -22.65
CA THR A 520 9.22 -1.20 -21.98
C THR A 520 9.40 -1.32 -20.47
N ASP A 521 10.42 -0.70 -19.92
CA ASP A 521 10.80 -0.79 -18.52
C ASP A 521 10.43 0.49 -17.76
N LEU A 522 9.90 0.35 -16.55
CA LEU A 522 9.43 1.48 -15.73
C LEU A 522 10.58 2.48 -15.46
N MET A 523 11.77 1.96 -15.18
CA MET A 523 12.95 2.75 -14.86
C MET A 523 13.69 3.27 -16.10
N ASN A 524 13.21 2.94 -17.30
CA ASN A 524 13.73 3.49 -18.57
C ASN A 524 12.73 4.45 -19.23
N SER A 525 11.44 4.14 -19.11
CA SER A 525 10.35 4.90 -19.71
C SER A 525 9.13 4.87 -18.80
N ASP A 526 8.84 6.03 -18.24
CA ASP A 526 7.76 6.40 -17.33
C ASP A 526 6.39 5.73 -17.57
N ARG A 527 6.07 5.36 -18.82
CA ARG A 527 4.75 4.83 -19.22
C ARG A 527 4.61 3.31 -19.28
N HIS A 528 5.56 2.58 -18.72
CA HIS A 528 5.57 1.12 -18.83
C HIS A 528 5.46 0.43 -17.47
N PRO A 529 4.86 -0.78 -17.46
CA PRO A 529 4.78 -1.57 -16.24
C PRO A 529 6.18 -1.90 -15.73
N PRO A 530 6.33 -2.08 -14.40
CA PRO A 530 7.56 -2.62 -13.84
C PRO A 530 7.86 -3.99 -14.46
N GLN A 531 9.13 -4.27 -14.70
CA GLN A 531 9.58 -5.51 -15.31
C GLN A 531 10.11 -6.48 -14.25
N ALA A 532 10.58 -7.66 -14.66
CA ALA A 532 10.86 -8.75 -13.72
C ALA A 532 11.87 -8.38 -12.60
N GLY A 533 12.88 -7.55 -12.90
CA GLY A 533 13.82 -7.04 -11.91
C GLY A 533 13.15 -6.05 -10.96
N ASP A 534 12.43 -5.06 -11.49
CA ASP A 534 11.65 -4.10 -10.70
C ASP A 534 10.69 -4.81 -9.76
N ILE A 535 9.90 -5.74 -10.31
CA ILE A 535 8.92 -6.54 -9.59
C ILE A 535 9.60 -7.31 -8.46
N ARG A 536 10.73 -7.99 -8.73
CA ARG A 536 11.47 -8.72 -7.69
C ARG A 536 11.93 -7.80 -6.56
N ARG A 537 12.37 -6.59 -6.89
CA ARG A 537 12.82 -5.59 -5.91
C ARG A 537 11.66 -5.01 -5.10
N ILE A 538 10.58 -4.64 -5.77
CA ILE A 538 9.36 -4.09 -5.15
C ILE A 538 8.71 -5.15 -4.25
N ASP A 539 8.59 -6.40 -4.72
CA ASP A 539 8.06 -7.50 -3.92
C ASP A 539 8.95 -7.78 -2.70
N TRP A 540 10.28 -7.77 -2.85
CA TRP A 540 11.19 -7.87 -1.72
C TRP A 540 10.98 -6.76 -0.69
N TYR A 541 10.76 -5.53 -1.14
CA TYR A 541 10.47 -4.42 -0.24
C TYR A 541 9.18 -4.69 0.55
N PHE A 542 8.12 -5.10 -0.14
CA PHE A 542 6.84 -5.46 0.50
C PHE A 542 6.97 -6.60 1.51
N THR A 543 7.84 -7.58 1.28
CA THR A 543 7.92 -8.76 2.14
C THR A 543 9.00 -8.71 3.21
N GLU A 544 10.07 -7.93 3.02
CA GLU A 544 11.22 -7.95 3.94
C GLU A 544 11.51 -6.57 4.55
N CYS A 545 11.30 -5.47 3.82
CA CYS A 545 11.61 -4.13 4.35
C CYS A 545 10.55 -3.60 5.29
N LEU A 546 9.28 -3.85 4.97
CA LEU A 546 8.17 -3.46 5.84
C LEU A 546 8.28 -4.17 7.21
N ASP A 547 8.79 -5.39 7.24
CA ASP A 547 9.10 -6.13 8.49
C ASP A 547 10.36 -5.61 9.23
N GLY A 548 10.93 -4.48 8.83
CA GLY A 548 12.13 -3.88 9.46
C GLY A 548 13.43 -4.64 9.21
N SER A 549 13.48 -5.51 8.19
CA SER A 549 14.68 -6.29 7.83
C SER A 549 15.56 -5.60 6.76
N CYS A 550 15.33 -4.31 6.54
CA CYS A 550 16.10 -3.39 5.71
C CYS A 550 16.63 -2.23 6.58
#